data_AF-A0A395M849-F1
#
_entry.id   AF-A0A395M849-F1
#
_cell.length_a   1.000
_cell.length_b   1.000
_cell.length_c   1.000
_cell.angle_alpha   90.00
_cell.angle_beta   90.00
_cell.angle_gamma   90.00
#
_symmetry.space_group_name_H-M   'P 1'
#
loop_
_entity.id
_entity.type
_entity.pdbx_description
1 polymer ?
#
loop_
_entity_poly.entity_id
_entity_poly.type
_entity_poly.pdbx_seq_one_letter_code
_entity_poly.pdbx_strand_id
1 'polypeptide(L)'
;MVFFLHKGWYVTSSVFMGAFWHQLVFIAHDAGHKGITHNYHIDTLIGMTVGNHLGGLSMGWWKRSHNIHHVITNDPAHDEGIQHLPFMAVSTEFFKSLYSTYHDRVLTYNAFAQTVVPYQKYLYYPLLCFGRFNLYVLSLEFIFMDKGPKSNRWHRFYELSGQVFFWFWFGYLIMWCTIPTWT
;
A
#
# COMPACT_ATOMS: atom_id res chain seq x y z
N MET A 1 18.81 -13.07 5.21
CA MET A 1 17.56 -13.75 4.81
C MET A 1 17.83 -14.93 3.87
N VAL A 2 18.15 -14.73 2.59
CA VAL A 2 18.36 -15.83 1.60
C VAL A 2 19.37 -16.89 2.08
N PHE A 3 20.47 -16.47 2.71
CA PHE A 3 21.43 -17.38 3.32
C PHE A 3 20.78 -18.37 4.31
N PHE A 4 19.94 -17.88 5.23
CA PHE A 4 19.24 -18.71 6.22
C PHE A 4 18.19 -19.60 5.58
N LEU A 5 17.50 -19.11 4.54
CA LEU A 5 16.56 -19.90 3.74
C LEU A 5 17.25 -21.13 3.14
N HIS A 6 18.40 -20.94 2.48
CA HIS A 6 19.17 -22.05 1.88
C HIS A 6 19.77 -23.02 2.91
N LYS A 7 19.91 -22.60 4.17
CA LYS A 7 20.33 -23.47 5.29
C LYS A 7 19.16 -24.19 5.97
N GLY A 8 17.93 -24.02 5.49
CA GLY A 8 16.73 -24.59 6.09
C GLY A 8 16.27 -23.88 7.38
N TRP A 9 16.87 -22.73 7.72
CA TRP A 9 16.54 -21.96 8.92
C TRP A 9 15.39 -20.98 8.61
N TYR A 10 14.21 -21.56 8.37
CA TYR A 10 13.05 -20.81 7.88
C TYR A 10 12.58 -19.71 8.82
N VAL A 11 12.54 -19.98 10.13
CA VAL A 11 12.13 -18.99 11.15
C VAL A 11 13.12 -17.82 11.21
N THR A 12 14.42 -18.10 11.24
CA THR A 12 15.43 -17.03 11.23
C THR A 12 15.33 -16.20 9.96
N SER A 13 15.17 -16.85 8.80
CA SER A 13 14.98 -16.16 7.53
C SER A 13 13.76 -15.24 7.55
N SER A 14 12.61 -15.72 8.06
CA SER A 14 11.36 -14.95 8.10
C SER A 14 11.44 -13.77 9.06
N VAL A 15 12.14 -13.88 10.19
CA VAL A 15 12.37 -12.75 11.11
C VAL A 15 13.14 -11.62 10.41
N PHE A 16 14.24 -11.92 9.70
CA PHE A 16 14.98 -10.90 8.97
C PHE A 16 14.15 -10.29 7.83
N MET A 17 13.35 -11.09 7.14
CA MET A 17 12.44 -10.60 6.11
C MET A 17 11.38 -9.66 6.70
N GLY A 18 10.76 -10.04 7.81
CA GLY A 18 9.78 -9.21 8.51
C GLY A 18 10.39 -7.89 8.98
N ALA A 19 11.58 -7.92 9.58
CA ALA A 19 12.30 -6.73 10.01
C ALA A 19 12.62 -5.79 8.83
N PHE A 20 13.05 -6.35 7.69
CA PHE A 20 13.29 -5.58 6.46
C PHE A 20 12.03 -4.84 5.99
N TRP A 21 10.90 -5.55 5.85
CA TRP A 21 9.64 -4.92 5.41
C TRP A 21 9.15 -3.86 6.39
N HIS A 22 9.27 -4.14 7.69
CA HIS A 22 8.83 -3.22 8.75
C HIS A 22 9.62 -1.90 8.67
N GLN A 23 10.95 -1.96 8.63
CA GLN A 23 11.80 -0.76 8.57
C GLN A 23 11.65 0.00 7.25
N LEU A 24 11.52 -0.71 6.14
CA LEU A 24 11.33 -0.12 4.81
C LEU A 24 10.13 0.83 4.78
N VAL A 25 9.00 0.43 5.35
CA VAL A 25 7.77 1.24 5.32
C VAL A 25 7.90 2.50 6.20
N PHE A 26 8.56 2.42 7.36
CA PHE A 26 8.81 3.61 8.19
C PHE A 26 9.73 4.62 7.51
N ILE A 27 10.82 4.15 6.88
CA ILE A 27 11.72 5.03 6.13
C ILE A 27 10.95 5.72 4.98
N ALA A 28 10.13 4.96 4.25
CA ALA A 28 9.33 5.53 3.17
C ALA A 28 8.29 6.55 3.67
N HIS A 29 7.66 6.28 4.82
CA HIS A 29 6.74 7.20 5.50
C HIS A 29 7.43 8.52 5.87
N ASP A 30 8.55 8.44 6.59
CA ASP A 30 9.28 9.61 7.07
C ASP A 30 9.82 10.44 5.90
N ALA A 31 10.34 9.79 4.86
CA ALA A 31 10.70 10.42 3.60
C ALA A 31 9.49 11.10 2.93
N GLY A 32 8.32 10.46 2.95
CA GLY A 32 7.07 10.99 2.43
C GLY A 32 6.68 12.34 3.05
N HIS A 33 6.93 12.49 4.35
CA HIS A 33 6.70 13.70 5.15
C HIS A 33 7.84 14.73 5.11
N LYS A 34 8.93 14.46 4.39
CA LYS A 34 10.18 15.23 4.44
C LYS A 34 10.85 15.24 5.82
N GLY A 35 10.70 14.16 6.58
CA GLY A 35 11.21 14.04 7.96
C GLY A 35 12.67 13.58 8.06
N ILE A 36 13.31 13.20 6.95
CA ILE A 36 14.68 12.66 6.98
C ILE A 36 15.69 13.80 6.81
N THR A 37 15.66 14.49 5.67
CA THR A 37 16.60 15.58 5.36
C THR A 37 15.94 16.95 5.31
N HIS A 38 14.61 17.00 5.34
CA HIS A 38 13.81 18.22 5.13
C HIS A 38 13.94 18.84 3.73
N ASN A 39 14.73 18.23 2.83
CA ASN A 39 14.82 18.61 1.43
C ASN A 39 13.81 17.80 0.61
N TYR A 40 12.92 18.51 -0.10
CA TYR A 40 11.84 17.89 -0.87
C TYR A 40 12.36 16.88 -1.91
N HIS A 41 13.39 17.20 -2.67
CA HIS A 41 13.86 16.35 -3.76
C HIS A 41 14.60 15.12 -3.24
N ILE A 42 15.45 15.31 -2.22
CA ILE A 42 16.20 14.21 -1.59
C ILE A 42 15.24 13.23 -0.93
N ASP A 43 14.32 13.72 -0.09
CA ASP A 43 13.38 12.84 0.61
C ASP A 43 12.36 12.20 -0.36
N THR A 44 11.97 12.90 -1.43
CA THR A 44 11.15 12.28 -2.49
C THR A 44 11.89 11.14 -3.19
N LEU A 45 13.18 11.30 -3.48
CA LEU A 45 14.00 10.25 -4.08
C LEU A 45 14.22 9.07 -3.12
N ILE A 46 14.51 9.33 -1.84
CA ILE A 46 14.62 8.28 -0.80
C ILE A 46 13.30 7.52 -0.72
N GLY A 47 12.18 8.24 -0.59
CA GLY A 47 10.85 7.65 -0.53
C GLY A 47 10.56 6.78 -1.74
N MET A 48 10.74 7.27 -2.97
CA MET A 48 10.47 6.47 -4.18
C MET A 48 11.45 5.28 -4.32
N THR A 49 12.68 5.40 -3.87
CA THR A 49 13.62 4.26 -3.89
C THR A 49 13.16 3.18 -2.91
N VAL A 50 12.91 3.58 -1.66
CA VAL A 50 12.56 2.65 -0.58
C VAL A 50 11.15 2.10 -0.76
N GLY A 51 10.15 2.96 -0.94
CA GLY A 51 8.75 2.59 -1.10
C GLY A 51 8.45 1.90 -2.42
N ASN A 52 9.03 2.35 -3.55
CA ASN A 52 8.70 1.82 -4.87
C ASN A 52 9.66 0.72 -5.34
N HIS A 53 10.96 1.00 -5.43
CA HIS A 53 11.91 0.02 -5.97
C HIS A 53 12.05 -1.19 -5.02
N LEU A 54 12.17 -0.93 -3.72
CA LEU A 54 12.26 -2.00 -2.72
C LEU A 54 10.86 -2.46 -2.25
N GLY A 55 9.90 -1.54 -2.07
CA GLY A 55 8.59 -1.87 -1.52
C GLY A 55 7.51 -2.32 -2.53
N GLY A 56 7.66 -1.93 -3.79
CA GLY A 56 6.66 -2.11 -4.84
C GLY A 56 5.49 -1.12 -4.78
N LEU A 57 5.53 -0.12 -3.91
CA LEU A 57 4.45 0.84 -3.69
C LEU A 57 4.75 2.21 -4.31
N SER A 58 3.75 2.81 -4.95
CA SER A 58 3.87 4.18 -5.44
C SER A 58 3.84 5.16 -4.29
N MET A 59 4.93 5.90 -4.09
CA MET A 59 4.97 7.01 -3.14
C MET A 59 4.12 8.18 -3.62
N GLY A 60 3.93 8.33 -4.93
CA GLY A 60 3.01 9.31 -5.48
C GLY A 60 1.57 9.04 -5.05
N TRP A 61 1.11 7.79 -5.21
CA TRP A 61 -0.19 7.34 -4.73
C TRP A 61 -0.30 7.53 -3.21
N TRP A 62 0.65 6.98 -2.47
CA TRP A 62 0.64 7.02 -1.01
C TRP A 62 0.60 8.45 -0.48
N LYS A 63 1.41 9.39 -1.01
CA LYS A 63 1.36 10.80 -0.59
C LYS A 63 0.03 11.45 -0.94
N ARG A 64 -0.57 11.13 -2.10
CA ARG A 64 -1.87 11.69 -2.51
C ARG A 64 -2.98 11.26 -1.57
N SER A 65 -3.05 9.97 -1.23
CA SER A 65 -4.04 9.40 -0.31
C SER A 65 -3.77 9.90 1.11
N HIS A 66 -2.54 9.73 1.59
CA HIS A 66 -2.16 10.06 2.96
C HIS A 66 -2.27 11.56 3.29
N ASN A 67 -2.01 12.46 2.34
CA ASN A 67 -2.25 13.90 2.58
C ASN A 67 -3.73 14.20 2.82
N ILE A 68 -4.65 13.48 2.19
CA ILE A 68 -6.09 13.64 2.43
C ILE A 68 -6.42 13.14 3.82
N HIS A 69 -5.92 11.97 4.21
CA HIS A 69 -6.03 11.47 5.58
C HIS A 69 -5.53 12.50 6.62
N HIS A 70 -4.42 13.21 6.39
CA HIS A 70 -3.94 14.23 7.33
C HIS A 70 -4.77 15.51 7.37
N VAL A 71 -5.47 15.86 6.29
CA VAL A 71 -6.29 17.08 6.21
C VAL A 71 -7.68 16.85 6.80
N ILE A 72 -8.25 15.66 6.64
CA ILE A 72 -9.62 15.30 7.03
C ILE A 72 -9.65 13.88 7.63
N THR A 73 -8.88 13.68 8.69
CA THR A 73 -8.64 12.39 9.31
C THR A 73 -9.91 11.72 9.81
N ASN A 74 -10.10 10.45 9.41
CA ASN A 74 -11.21 9.60 9.81
C ASN A 74 -12.60 10.17 9.45
N ASP A 75 -12.68 11.08 8.47
CA ASP A 75 -13.95 11.55 7.95
C ASP A 75 -14.57 10.49 7.02
N PRO A 76 -15.77 9.95 7.32
CA PRO A 76 -16.36 8.87 6.52
C PRO A 76 -16.58 9.22 5.04
N ALA A 77 -16.85 10.48 4.72
CA ALA A 77 -17.17 10.93 3.36
C ALA A 77 -15.91 11.28 2.56
N HIS A 78 -14.84 11.67 3.24
CA HIS A 78 -13.72 12.31 2.57
C HIS A 78 -12.37 11.58 2.71
N ASP A 79 -12.17 10.78 3.76
CA ASP A 79 -10.96 9.98 3.97
C ASP A 79 -11.12 8.59 3.38
N GLU A 80 -10.45 8.34 2.25
CA GLU A 80 -10.48 7.04 1.57
C GLU A 80 -9.88 5.91 2.40
N GLY A 81 -9.00 6.23 3.36
CA GLY A 81 -8.30 5.28 4.20
C GLY A 81 -9.22 4.43 5.07
N ILE A 82 -10.46 4.87 5.28
CA ILE A 82 -11.46 4.22 6.13
C ILE A 82 -12.72 3.74 5.37
N GLN A 83 -12.76 3.92 4.05
CA GLN A 83 -13.93 3.64 3.23
C GLN A 83 -13.98 2.18 2.75
N HIS A 84 -14.27 1.26 3.67
CA HIS A 84 -14.14 -0.19 3.46
C HIS A 84 -15.44 -0.94 3.13
N LEU A 85 -16.54 -0.23 2.85
CA LEU A 85 -17.76 -0.87 2.37
C LEU A 85 -17.48 -1.63 1.06
N PRO A 86 -18.07 -2.82 0.87
CA PRO A 86 -19.15 -3.42 1.67
C PRO A 86 -18.67 -4.36 2.81
N PHE A 87 -17.36 -4.42 3.10
CA PHE A 87 -16.81 -5.45 3.99
C PHE A 87 -16.71 -5.02 5.46
N MET A 88 -16.37 -3.76 5.70
CA MET A 88 -16.19 -3.23 7.06
C MET A 88 -16.81 -1.84 7.17
N ALA A 89 -17.33 -1.54 8.35
CA ALA A 89 -17.86 -0.24 8.71
C ALA A 89 -17.18 0.22 10.01
N VAL A 90 -16.30 1.22 9.89
CA VAL A 90 -15.54 1.76 11.03
C VAL A 90 -16.21 2.96 11.70
N SER A 91 -17.34 3.40 11.14
CA SER A 91 -18.21 4.47 11.66
C SER A 91 -19.67 4.08 11.41
N THR A 92 -20.57 4.54 12.28
CA THR A 92 -22.02 4.35 12.14
C THR A 92 -22.59 5.03 10.89
N GLU A 93 -21.87 6.02 10.35
CA GLU A 93 -22.22 6.70 9.09
C GLU A 93 -22.24 5.74 7.88
N PHE A 94 -21.55 4.60 7.95
CA PHE A 94 -21.55 3.58 6.89
C PHE A 94 -22.76 2.63 6.94
N PHE A 95 -23.66 2.74 7.94
CA PHE A 95 -24.94 2.03 7.97
C PHE A 95 -26.05 2.70 7.15
N LYS A 96 -25.67 3.72 6.39
CA LYS A 96 -26.44 4.33 5.30
C LYS A 96 -25.51 4.50 4.11
N SER A 97 -26.09 4.61 2.92
CA SER A 97 -25.30 4.92 1.72
C SER A 97 -24.67 6.32 1.88
N LEU A 98 -23.37 6.42 1.60
CA LEU A 98 -22.59 7.64 1.78
C LEU A 98 -21.86 7.98 0.48
N TYR A 99 -21.89 9.24 0.06
CA TYR A 99 -21.12 9.68 -1.09
C TYR A 99 -19.66 9.96 -0.68
N SER A 100 -18.72 9.25 -1.31
CA SER A 100 -17.28 9.46 -1.15
C SER A 100 -16.81 10.56 -2.10
N THR A 101 -16.30 11.66 -1.57
CA THR A 101 -15.73 12.73 -2.40
C THR A 101 -14.36 12.37 -2.96
N TYR A 102 -13.62 11.47 -2.30
CA TYR A 102 -12.33 11.00 -2.81
C TYR A 102 -12.51 10.11 -4.04
N HIS A 103 -13.42 9.14 -3.95
CA HIS A 103 -13.67 8.18 -5.02
C HIS A 103 -14.70 8.65 -6.05
N ASP A 104 -15.36 9.79 -5.81
CA ASP A 104 -16.43 10.32 -6.64
C ASP A 104 -17.53 9.28 -6.92
N ARG A 105 -17.98 8.60 -5.85
CA ARG A 105 -19.00 7.54 -5.94
C ARG A 105 -19.75 7.34 -4.62
N VAL A 106 -20.93 6.75 -4.71
CA VAL A 106 -21.71 6.33 -3.53
C VAL A 106 -21.20 4.99 -2.99
N LEU A 107 -20.70 4.99 -1.77
CA LEU A 107 -20.46 3.80 -0.96
C LEU A 107 -21.81 3.27 -0.48
N THR A 108 -22.32 2.25 -1.17
CA THR A 108 -23.70 1.81 -0.99
C THR A 108 -23.82 0.81 0.16
N TYR A 109 -24.70 1.07 1.12
CA TYR A 109 -25.05 0.12 2.18
C TYR A 109 -26.22 -0.79 1.76
N ASN A 110 -25.95 -1.64 0.76
CA ASN A 110 -26.93 -2.55 0.17
C ASN A 110 -27.12 -3.84 1.00
N ALA A 111 -28.00 -4.74 0.55
CA ALA A 111 -28.27 -6.02 1.22
C ALA A 111 -27.02 -6.88 1.46
N PHE A 112 -26.04 -6.81 0.54
CA PHE A 112 -24.77 -7.51 0.71
C PHE A 112 -23.97 -6.91 1.88
N ALA A 113 -23.80 -5.58 1.93
CA ALA A 113 -23.14 -4.91 3.05
C ALA A 113 -23.86 -5.16 4.39
N GLN A 114 -25.20 -5.13 4.41
CA GLN A 114 -26.01 -5.44 5.59
C GLN A 114 -25.79 -6.86 6.12
N THR A 115 -25.51 -7.80 5.22
CA THR A 115 -25.23 -9.20 5.58
C THR A 115 -23.79 -9.40 6.03
N VAL A 116 -22.82 -8.73 5.39
CA VAL A 116 -21.39 -8.97 5.58
C VAL A 116 -20.81 -8.19 6.76
N VAL A 117 -21.18 -6.91 6.91
CA VAL A 117 -20.63 -6.02 7.94
C VAL A 117 -20.78 -6.57 9.37
N PRO A 118 -21.88 -7.24 9.78
CA PRO A 118 -21.96 -7.88 11.10
C PRO A 118 -20.84 -8.90 11.38
N TYR A 119 -20.26 -9.50 10.33
CA TYR A 119 -19.16 -10.47 10.43
C TYR A 119 -17.77 -9.82 10.32
N GLN A 120 -17.65 -8.49 10.25
CA GLN A 120 -16.38 -7.78 10.03
C GLN A 120 -15.25 -8.18 11.00
N LYS A 121 -15.58 -8.55 12.24
CA LYS A 121 -14.59 -9.05 13.23
C LYS A 121 -13.89 -10.34 12.80
N TYR A 122 -14.58 -11.20 12.04
CA TYR A 122 -14.01 -12.42 11.48
C TYR A 122 -13.32 -12.15 10.14
N LEU A 123 -13.83 -11.16 9.38
CA LEU A 123 -13.29 -10.80 8.07
C LEU A 123 -12.00 -9.98 8.14
N TYR A 124 -11.73 -9.30 9.24
CA TYR A 124 -10.56 -8.42 9.40
C TYR A 124 -9.25 -9.10 9.01
N TYR A 125 -8.92 -10.25 9.60
CA TYR A 125 -7.67 -10.95 9.30
C TYR A 125 -7.61 -11.50 7.87
N PRO A 126 -8.64 -12.21 7.36
CA PRO A 126 -8.68 -12.61 5.95
C PRO A 126 -8.50 -11.45 4.97
N LEU A 127 -9.17 -10.32 5.20
CA LEU A 127 -9.05 -9.14 4.33
C LEU A 127 -7.64 -8.56 4.36
N LEU A 128 -6.99 -8.51 5.53
CA LEU A 128 -5.61 -8.04 5.64
C LEU A 128 -4.60 -8.93 4.90
N CYS A 129 -4.86 -10.23 4.73
CA CYS A 129 -4.04 -11.09 3.88
C CYS A 129 -3.99 -10.58 2.43
N PHE A 130 -5.05 -9.91 1.97
CA PHE A 130 -5.13 -9.32 0.64
C PHE A 130 -4.73 -7.83 0.58
N GLY A 131 -4.59 -7.18 1.75
CA GLY A 131 -4.31 -5.75 1.84
C GLY A 131 -3.08 -5.33 1.02
N ARG A 132 -2.00 -6.10 1.08
CA ARG A 132 -0.76 -5.82 0.33
C ARG A 132 -0.98 -5.82 -1.20
N PHE A 133 -1.79 -6.75 -1.71
CA PHE A 133 -2.09 -6.81 -3.14
C PHE A 133 -2.93 -5.62 -3.59
N ASN A 134 -3.89 -5.19 -2.75
CA ASN A 134 -4.66 -3.98 -3.01
C ASN A 134 -3.75 -2.74 -3.12
N LEU A 135 -2.75 -2.61 -2.24
CA LEU A 135 -1.78 -1.51 -2.32
C LEU A 135 -0.97 -1.52 -3.64
N TYR A 136 -0.63 -2.69 -4.17
CA TYR A 136 0.02 -2.82 -5.48
C TYR A 136 -0.90 -2.39 -6.63
N VAL A 137 -2.16 -2.81 -6.60
CA VAL A 137 -3.15 -2.39 -7.60
C VAL A 137 -3.31 -0.88 -7.60
N LEU A 138 -3.48 -0.27 -6.42
CA LEU A 138 -3.61 1.19 -6.29
C LEU A 138 -2.36 1.94 -6.78
N SER A 139 -1.17 1.39 -6.52
CA SER A 139 0.09 1.95 -7.00
C SER A 139 0.16 1.94 -8.53
N LEU A 140 -0.16 0.81 -9.16
CA LEU A 140 -0.16 0.67 -10.62
C LEU A 140 -1.25 1.54 -11.25
N GLU A 141 -2.45 1.56 -10.67
CA GLU A 141 -3.56 2.41 -11.12
C GLU A 141 -3.14 3.89 -11.15
N PHE A 142 -2.52 4.38 -10.07
CA PHE A 142 -2.03 5.75 -9.99
C PHE A 142 -1.01 6.09 -11.09
N ILE A 143 -0.04 5.20 -11.31
CA ILE A 143 1.02 5.38 -12.31
C ILE A 143 0.46 5.31 -13.74
N PHE A 144 -0.39 4.33 -14.04
CA PHE A 144 -0.91 4.12 -15.39
C PHE A 144 -1.96 5.15 -15.78
N MET A 145 -2.84 5.54 -14.85
CA MET A 145 -3.83 6.59 -15.07
C MET A 145 -3.24 8.02 -15.00
N ASP A 146 -1.91 8.15 -14.85
CA ASP A 146 -1.21 9.44 -14.84
C ASP A 146 -1.75 10.42 -13.79
N LYS A 147 -2.13 9.89 -12.62
CA LYS A 147 -2.78 10.61 -11.50
C LYS A 147 -1.84 11.50 -10.69
N GLY A 148 -0.54 11.49 -11.01
CA GLY A 148 0.51 12.28 -10.36
C GLY A 148 0.62 13.73 -10.87
N PRO A 149 1.44 14.55 -10.20
CA PRO A 149 1.61 15.96 -10.54
C PRO A 149 2.26 16.14 -11.92
N LYS A 150 1.71 17.05 -12.72
CA LYS A 150 2.23 17.32 -14.08
C LYS A 150 3.53 18.15 -14.09
N SER A 151 3.83 18.85 -13.00
CA SER A 151 5.08 19.63 -12.86
C SER A 151 6.33 18.75 -12.69
N ASN A 152 6.20 17.56 -12.11
CA ASN A 152 7.31 16.64 -11.84
C ASN A 152 7.10 15.29 -12.56
N ARG A 153 7.00 15.33 -13.89
CA ARG A 153 6.74 14.14 -14.72
C ARG A 153 7.76 13.01 -14.52
N TRP A 154 8.99 13.35 -14.15
CA TRP A 154 10.05 12.38 -13.91
C TRP A 154 9.71 11.40 -12.77
N HIS A 155 8.87 11.79 -11.79
CA HIS A 155 8.40 10.88 -10.74
C HIS A 155 7.73 9.66 -11.35
N ARG A 156 6.85 9.84 -12.34
CA ARG A 156 6.13 8.73 -12.97
C ARG A 156 7.08 7.73 -13.63
N PHE A 157 8.08 8.20 -14.36
CA PHE A 157 9.04 7.33 -15.04
C PHE A 157 9.96 6.62 -14.05
N TYR A 158 10.38 7.32 -12.99
CA TYR A 158 11.16 6.73 -11.91
C TYR A 158 10.37 5.66 -11.14
N GLU A 159 9.08 5.90 -10.90
CA GLU A 159 8.20 4.93 -10.29
C GLU A 159 7.90 3.74 -11.22
N LEU A 160 7.79 3.95 -12.53
CA LEU A 160 7.67 2.86 -13.51
C LEU A 160 8.92 1.97 -13.52
N SER A 161 10.12 2.54 -13.51
CA SER A 161 11.35 1.75 -13.40
C SER A 161 11.40 1.01 -12.05
N GLY A 162 10.92 1.63 -10.98
CA GLY A 162 10.79 1.02 -9.67
C GLY A 162 9.88 -0.20 -9.67
N GLN A 163 8.74 -0.13 -10.34
CA GLN A 163 7.82 -1.27 -10.47
C GLN A 163 8.46 -2.43 -11.24
N VAL A 164 9.12 -2.16 -12.37
CA VAL A 164 9.83 -3.19 -13.14
C VAL A 164 10.92 -3.84 -12.29
N PHE A 165 11.72 -3.02 -11.59
CA PHE A 165 12.76 -3.50 -10.70
C PHE A 165 12.19 -4.35 -9.56
N PHE A 166 11.13 -3.88 -8.89
CA PHE A 166 10.48 -4.59 -7.78
C PHE A 166 10.00 -5.98 -8.17
N TRP A 167 9.26 -6.09 -9.28
CA TRP A 167 8.75 -7.38 -9.74
C TRP A 167 9.85 -8.31 -10.22
N PHE A 168 10.95 -7.77 -10.75
CA PHE A 168 12.12 -8.56 -11.09
C PHE A 168 12.82 -9.11 -9.84
N TRP A 169 13.22 -8.26 -8.89
CA TRP A 169 14.00 -8.75 -7.74
C TRP A 169 13.13 -9.54 -6.75
N PHE A 170 11.96 -9.03 -6.37
CA PHE A 170 11.12 -9.68 -5.37
C PHE A 170 10.27 -10.78 -6.01
N GLY A 171 9.54 -10.46 -7.07
CA GLY A 171 8.65 -11.40 -7.73
C GLY A 171 9.40 -12.56 -8.40
N TYR A 172 10.41 -12.25 -9.21
CA TYR A 172 11.14 -13.28 -9.94
C TYR A 172 12.29 -13.87 -9.12
N LEU A 173 13.30 -13.07 -8.71
CA LEU A 173 14.48 -13.66 -8.05
C LEU A 173 14.15 -14.28 -6.68
N ILE A 174 13.44 -13.56 -5.81
CA ILE A 174 13.13 -14.06 -4.47
C ILE A 174 12.00 -15.10 -4.51
N MET A 175 10.82 -14.75 -5.02
CA MET A 175 9.65 -15.62 -4.90
C MET A 175 9.69 -16.81 -5.87
N TRP A 176 10.11 -16.61 -7.12
CA TRP A 176 10.12 -17.67 -8.13
C TRP A 176 11.39 -18.52 -8.10
N CYS A 177 12.58 -17.90 -8.05
CA CYS A 177 13.85 -18.64 -8.16
C CYS A 177 14.39 -19.17 -6.83
N THR A 178 14.03 -18.58 -5.68
CA THR A 178 14.68 -18.90 -4.39
C THR A 178 13.82 -19.79 -3.48
N ILE A 179 12.47 -19.75 -3.60
CA ILE A 179 11.60 -20.56 -2.75
C ILE A 179 11.68 -22.03 -3.19
N PRO A 180 11.99 -22.98 -2.28
CA PRO A 180 12.04 -24.40 -2.63
C PRO A 180 10.67 -24.89 -3.15
N THR A 181 10.68 -25.65 -4.24
CA THR A 181 9.54 -26.51 -4.57
C THR A 181 9.55 -27.65 -3.56
N TRP A 182 8.51 -27.75 -2.73
CA TRP A 182 8.38 -28.82 -1.73
C TRP A 182 8.00 -30.15 -2.40
N THR A 183 8.86 -30.60 -3.31
CA THR A 183 8.88 -31.91 -3.98
C THR A 183 9.99 -32.74 -3.35
#